data_AF-A0A7C2SNT1-F1
#
_entry.id   AF-A0A7C2SNT1-F1
#
_cell.length_a   1.000
_cell.length_b   1.000
_cell.length_c   1.000
_cell.angle_alpha   90.00
_cell.angle_beta   90.00
_cell.angle_gamma   90.00
#
_symmetry.space_group_name_H-M   'P 1'
#
loop_
_entity.id
_entity.type
_entity.pdbx_description
1 polymer ?
#
loop_
_entity_poly.entity_id
_entity_poly.type
_entity_poly.pdbx_seq_one_letter_code
_entity_poly.pdbx_strand_id
1 'polypeptide(L)'
;MRKNCFYYFVFIGFFLAGSLSAQITINTSGHATFGGNVTINGCTAIGASPSSSYRLRINNYSGAGLLTGLYVLSSGSAGAILNYGIQGRATSSNGYINYGIYGYASGGGVNWAGYFAGNVYTTGSYQSSDERIKKDISPLVGKDMLSKIGQLKPVRFKFLSETELHEKGLPALNTKEGYHMGLIAQEVEKIFPEVVIDVPQPIEDENGEVNEKSEIVTTKAINYQELTIALLAAVQELQAEVAELKALSGNK
;
A
#
# COMPACT_ATOMS: atom_id res chain seq x y z
N MET A 1 -27.92 -43.90 -80.33
CA MET A 1 -27.29 -42.61 -79.96
C MET A 1 -27.88 -42.12 -78.65
N ARG A 2 -27.20 -42.29 -77.52
CA ARG A 2 -27.57 -41.68 -76.22
C ARG A 2 -27.10 -40.22 -76.22
N LYS A 3 -27.99 -39.26 -75.96
CA LYS A 3 -27.62 -37.90 -75.57
C LYS A 3 -27.90 -37.75 -74.09
N ASN A 4 -26.83 -37.70 -73.29
CA ASN A 4 -26.86 -37.22 -71.92
C ASN A 4 -26.84 -35.70 -71.96
N CYS A 5 -27.73 -35.02 -71.23
CA CYS A 5 -27.56 -33.62 -70.87
C CYS A 5 -27.63 -33.50 -69.35
N PHE A 6 -26.49 -33.17 -68.75
CA PHE A 6 -26.27 -33.00 -67.33
C PHE A 6 -26.76 -31.61 -66.89
N TYR A 7 -27.53 -31.55 -65.81
CA TYR A 7 -27.82 -30.30 -65.10
C TYR A 7 -26.63 -29.92 -64.22
N TYR A 8 -26.10 -28.72 -64.39
CA TYR A 8 -25.07 -28.14 -63.52
C TYR A 8 -25.75 -27.48 -62.32
N PHE A 9 -25.55 -28.02 -61.12
CA PHE A 9 -25.83 -27.32 -59.87
C PHE A 9 -24.59 -26.50 -59.49
N VAL A 10 -24.74 -25.18 -59.41
CA VAL A 10 -23.70 -24.28 -58.89
C VAL A 10 -23.81 -24.25 -57.37
N PHE A 11 -22.83 -24.84 -56.68
CA PHE A 11 -22.67 -24.69 -55.24
C PHE A 11 -21.81 -23.45 -54.98
N ILE A 12 -22.40 -22.38 -54.44
CA ILE A 12 -21.64 -21.24 -53.89
C ILE A 12 -21.27 -21.59 -52.46
N GLY A 13 -20.02 -21.98 -52.24
CA GLY A 13 -19.45 -22.14 -50.90
C GLY A 13 -18.91 -20.80 -50.39
N PHE A 14 -19.52 -20.25 -49.34
CA PHE A 14 -18.95 -19.14 -48.58
C PHE A 14 -17.83 -19.68 -47.68
N PHE A 15 -16.56 -19.35 -47.98
CA PHE A 15 -15.45 -19.61 -47.06
C PHE A 15 -15.26 -18.41 -46.14
N LEU A 16 -15.59 -18.57 -44.86
CA LEU A 16 -15.06 -17.70 -43.82
C LEU A 16 -13.69 -18.23 -43.40
N ALA A 17 -12.62 -17.55 -43.77
CA ALA A 17 -11.29 -17.77 -43.21
C ALA A 17 -11.03 -16.72 -42.12
N GLY A 18 -11.02 -17.15 -40.86
CA GLY A 18 -10.50 -16.36 -39.75
C GLY A 18 -9.20 -16.98 -39.26
N SER A 19 -8.09 -16.25 -39.35
CA SER A 19 -6.83 -16.66 -38.73
C SER A 19 -6.80 -16.19 -37.28
N LEU A 20 -6.79 -17.15 -36.34
CA LEU A 20 -6.55 -16.90 -34.91
C LEU A 20 -5.05 -17.04 -34.63
N SER A 21 -4.32 -15.93 -34.63
CA SER A 21 -2.92 -15.92 -34.17
C SER A 21 -2.87 -15.82 -32.65
N ALA A 22 -2.99 -16.93 -31.95
CA ALA A 22 -2.57 -17.00 -30.55
C ALA A 22 -1.04 -17.12 -30.52
N GLN A 23 -0.33 -16.02 -30.28
CA GLN A 23 1.12 -16.05 -30.04
C GLN A 23 1.36 -16.55 -28.62
N ILE A 24 1.53 -17.86 -28.46
CA ILE A 24 2.21 -18.43 -27.30
C ILE A 24 3.68 -18.52 -27.67
N THR A 25 4.51 -17.66 -27.10
CA THR A 25 5.96 -17.76 -27.25
C THR A 25 6.51 -18.44 -26.00
N ILE A 26 7.10 -19.62 -26.19
CA ILE A 26 7.84 -20.34 -25.15
C ILE A 26 9.32 -20.15 -25.44
N ASN A 27 10.07 -19.52 -24.53
CA ASN A 27 11.52 -19.41 -24.70
C ASN A 27 12.24 -20.70 -24.27
N THR A 28 13.54 -20.80 -24.54
CA THR A 28 14.38 -21.97 -24.21
C THR A 28 14.51 -22.22 -22.71
N SER A 29 14.12 -21.26 -21.87
CA SER A 29 14.05 -21.36 -20.41
C SER A 29 12.65 -21.75 -19.90
N GLY A 30 11.70 -22.05 -20.80
CA GLY A 30 10.36 -22.55 -20.45
C GLY A 30 9.34 -21.48 -20.05
N HIS A 31 9.65 -20.18 -20.21
CA HIS A 31 8.68 -19.12 -19.95
C HIS A 31 7.70 -19.01 -21.11
N ALA A 32 6.41 -19.20 -20.84
CA ALA A 32 5.33 -18.99 -21.79
C ALA A 32 4.76 -17.58 -21.66
N THR A 33 4.82 -16.78 -22.73
CA THR A 33 4.10 -15.50 -22.80
C THR A 33 2.76 -15.69 -23.51
N PHE A 34 1.70 -15.10 -22.92
CA PHE A 34 0.37 -15.03 -23.51
C PHE A 34 0.07 -13.56 -23.86
N GLY A 35 0.27 -13.17 -25.11
CA GLY A 35 -0.06 -11.83 -25.59
C GLY A 35 0.65 -11.45 -26.89
N GLY A 36 -0.12 -11.10 -27.93
CA GLY A 36 0.38 -10.42 -29.13
C GLY A 36 0.41 -8.90 -28.94
N ASN A 37 0.95 -8.13 -29.90
CA ASN A 37 0.99 -6.66 -29.86
C ASN A 37 -0.42 -6.06 -29.66
N VAL A 38 -0.74 -5.67 -28.43
CA VAL A 38 -2.02 -5.10 -28.03
C VAL A 38 -1.94 -3.58 -28.13
N THR A 39 -2.07 -3.03 -29.34
CA THR A 39 -2.11 -1.57 -29.48
C THR A 39 -3.45 -0.98 -29.01
N ILE A 40 -4.53 -1.77 -28.88
CA ILE A 40 -5.84 -1.31 -28.38
C ILE A 40 -6.59 -2.48 -27.71
N ASN A 41 -6.82 -2.42 -26.38
CA ASN A 41 -7.77 -3.26 -25.61
C ASN A 41 -7.66 -4.80 -25.71
N GLY A 42 -6.51 -5.37 -25.37
CA GLY A 42 -6.30 -6.81 -25.25
C GLY A 42 -6.31 -7.23 -23.79
N CYS A 43 -7.36 -7.91 -23.36
CA CYS A 43 -7.43 -8.54 -22.04
C CYS A 43 -6.83 -9.94 -22.12
N THR A 44 -5.69 -10.19 -21.47
CA THR A 44 -5.27 -11.57 -21.15
C THR A 44 -6.13 -12.06 -20.00
N ALA A 45 -7.23 -12.74 -20.31
CA ALA A 45 -8.10 -13.34 -19.30
C ALA A 45 -7.60 -14.75 -18.94
N ILE A 46 -7.23 -14.98 -17.68
CA ILE A 46 -7.11 -16.32 -17.11
C ILE A 46 -8.47 -16.65 -16.47
N GLY A 47 -9.30 -17.43 -17.19
CA GLY A 47 -10.51 -18.08 -16.68
C GLY A 47 -11.79 -17.22 -16.57
N ALA A 48 -12.86 -17.65 -17.24
CA ALA A 48 -14.22 -17.18 -17.01
C ALA A 48 -15.14 -18.36 -16.62
N SER A 49 -15.64 -18.36 -15.38
CA SER A 49 -16.75 -19.16 -14.83
C SER A 49 -16.48 -20.61 -14.37
N PRO A 50 -17.29 -21.20 -13.47
CA PRO A 50 -17.32 -20.88 -12.05
C PRO A 50 -16.98 -22.10 -11.20
N SER A 51 -15.93 -22.03 -10.38
CA SER A 51 -15.84 -22.75 -9.09
C SER A 51 -14.59 -22.32 -8.33
N SER A 52 -14.81 -21.65 -7.19
CA SER A 52 -13.85 -21.13 -6.20
C SER A 52 -13.15 -19.78 -6.47
N SER A 53 -13.96 -18.72 -6.47
CA SER A 53 -13.70 -17.33 -5.98
C SER A 53 -12.44 -16.53 -6.37
N TYR A 54 -11.51 -17.03 -7.19
CA TYR A 54 -10.33 -16.28 -7.64
C TYR A 54 -10.13 -16.43 -9.15
N ARG A 55 -9.89 -15.31 -9.85
CA ARG A 55 -9.62 -15.29 -11.30
C ARG A 55 -8.13 -15.38 -11.64
N LEU A 56 -7.27 -14.89 -10.75
CA LEU A 56 -5.83 -15.04 -10.81
C LEU A 56 -5.34 -15.41 -9.41
N ARG A 57 -4.71 -16.58 -9.26
CA ARG A 57 -4.04 -16.99 -8.04
C ARG A 57 -2.56 -17.18 -8.35
N ILE A 58 -1.70 -16.48 -7.62
CA ILE A 58 -0.25 -16.64 -7.69
C ILE A 58 0.21 -17.15 -6.32
N ASN A 59 0.82 -18.32 -6.29
CA ASN A 59 1.39 -18.90 -5.08
C ASN A 59 2.91 -18.96 -5.24
N ASN A 60 3.63 -18.56 -4.20
CA ASN A 60 5.09 -18.66 -4.15
C ASN A 60 5.48 -19.42 -2.87
N TYR A 61 6.16 -20.56 -3.04
CA TYR A 61 6.67 -21.40 -1.95
C TYR A 61 8.14 -21.70 -2.22
N SER A 62 9.05 -21.03 -1.52
CA SER A 62 10.49 -21.16 -1.71
C SER A 62 11.24 -20.86 -0.40
N GLY A 63 12.46 -21.39 -0.26
CA GLY A 63 13.39 -21.07 0.83
C GLY A 63 14.29 -19.87 0.54
N ALA A 64 14.01 -19.10 -0.53
CA ALA A 64 14.78 -17.91 -0.90
C ALA A 64 14.58 -16.75 0.10
N GLY A 65 15.58 -15.88 0.20
CA GLY A 65 15.58 -14.75 1.14
C GLY A 65 14.62 -13.61 0.77
N LEU A 66 14.21 -13.51 -0.50
CA LEU A 66 13.20 -12.57 -0.99
C LEU A 66 12.17 -13.30 -1.86
N LEU A 67 10.89 -13.16 -1.52
CA LEU A 67 9.79 -13.78 -2.26
C LEU A 67 8.81 -12.71 -2.73
N THR A 68 8.70 -12.56 -4.05
CA THR A 68 7.71 -11.67 -4.67
C THR A 68 6.64 -12.50 -5.35
N GLY A 69 5.39 -12.35 -4.92
CA GLY A 69 4.24 -13.03 -5.52
C GLY A 69 3.78 -12.35 -6.82
N LEU A 70 3.73 -11.02 -6.83
CA LEU A 70 3.35 -10.22 -7.99
C LEU A 70 4.17 -8.94 -7.99
N TYR A 71 5.00 -8.76 -9.02
CA TYR A 71 5.69 -7.50 -9.31
C TYR A 71 4.96 -6.81 -10.46
N VAL A 72 4.52 -5.56 -10.25
CA VAL A 72 3.85 -4.75 -11.28
C VAL A 72 4.58 -3.43 -11.42
N LEU A 73 5.11 -3.18 -12.60
CA LEU A 73 5.74 -1.91 -12.97
C LEU A 73 4.95 -1.29 -14.12
N SER A 74 4.59 -0.02 -13.96
CA SER A 74 4.10 0.81 -15.06
C SER A 74 5.02 2.02 -15.20
N SER A 75 5.65 2.15 -16.36
CA SER A 75 6.54 3.26 -16.70
C SER A 75 5.93 4.09 -17.84
N GLY A 76 5.68 5.37 -17.57
CA GLY A 76 5.15 6.30 -18.57
C GLY A 76 6.26 6.82 -19.48
N SER A 77 6.00 6.92 -20.78
CA SER A 77 6.87 7.66 -21.72
C SER A 77 6.67 9.17 -21.60
N ALA A 78 7.56 9.96 -22.21
CA ALA A 78 7.40 11.41 -22.29
C ALA A 78 6.00 11.79 -22.82
N GLY A 79 5.26 12.60 -22.05
CA GLY A 79 3.87 13.01 -22.34
C GLY A 79 2.77 12.21 -21.63
N ALA A 80 3.09 11.17 -20.85
CA ALA A 80 2.11 10.48 -20.01
C ALA A 80 1.58 11.40 -18.89
N ILE A 81 0.27 11.60 -18.82
CA ILE A 81 -0.38 12.47 -17.83
C ILE A 81 -0.71 11.71 -16.53
N LEU A 82 -1.10 10.44 -16.66
CA LEU A 82 -1.44 9.55 -15.55
C LEU A 82 -0.72 8.22 -15.74
N ASN A 83 -0.17 7.68 -14.66
CA ASN A 83 0.51 6.39 -14.65
C ASN A 83 0.08 5.61 -13.40
N TYR A 84 -0.52 4.43 -13.59
CA TYR A 84 -0.98 3.58 -12.48
C TYR A 84 -0.15 2.31 -12.45
N GLY A 85 0.56 2.06 -11.34
CA GLY A 85 1.16 0.75 -11.09
C GLY A 85 0.09 -0.32 -10.89
N ILE A 86 -0.90 -0.05 -10.02
CA ILE A 86 -2.05 -0.91 -9.79
C ILE A 86 -3.32 -0.05 -9.75
N GLN A 87 -4.33 -0.43 -10.53
CA GLN A 87 -5.68 0.16 -10.46
C GLN A 87 -6.70 -0.89 -10.00
N GLY A 88 -6.94 -0.96 -8.69
CA GLY A 88 -7.97 -1.82 -8.11
C GLY A 88 -9.34 -1.16 -8.14
N ARG A 89 -10.34 -1.78 -8.80
CA ARG A 89 -11.72 -1.29 -8.83
C ARG A 89 -12.69 -2.41 -8.48
N ALA A 90 -13.38 -2.26 -7.34
CA ALA A 90 -14.46 -3.14 -6.94
C ALA A 90 -15.79 -2.37 -6.99
N THR A 91 -16.69 -2.78 -7.89
CA THR A 91 -18.02 -2.20 -8.04
C THR A 91 -19.06 -3.31 -8.10
N SER A 92 -20.22 -3.09 -7.50
CA SER A 92 -21.33 -4.03 -7.53
C SER A 92 -22.66 -3.28 -7.55
N SER A 93 -23.63 -3.79 -8.29
CA SER A 93 -25.01 -3.26 -8.31
C SER A 93 -25.87 -3.80 -7.17
N ASN A 94 -25.48 -4.94 -6.59
CA ASN A 94 -26.20 -5.65 -5.52
C ASN A 94 -25.27 -6.20 -4.42
N GLY A 95 -24.01 -5.75 -4.36
CA GLY A 95 -23.04 -6.25 -3.36
C GLY A 95 -23.16 -5.50 -2.04
N TYR A 96 -22.97 -6.21 -0.93
CA TYR A 96 -23.05 -5.63 0.41
C TYR A 96 -21.81 -4.78 0.75
N ILE A 97 -20.62 -5.26 0.42
CA ILE A 97 -19.32 -4.59 0.69
C ILE A 97 -18.39 -4.80 -0.51
N ASN A 98 -17.66 -3.76 -0.90
CA ASN A 98 -16.63 -3.82 -1.95
C ASN A 98 -15.25 -3.50 -1.36
N TYR A 99 -14.27 -4.38 -1.56
CA TYR A 99 -12.86 -4.10 -1.26
C TYR A 99 -12.12 -3.83 -2.56
N GLY A 100 -11.64 -2.59 -2.74
CA GLY A 100 -10.77 -2.27 -3.88
C GLY A 100 -9.41 -2.95 -3.78
N ILE A 101 -8.87 -3.01 -2.55
CA ILE A 101 -7.66 -3.75 -2.17
C ILE A 101 -7.91 -4.31 -0.76
N TYR A 102 -7.59 -5.59 -0.53
CA TYR A 102 -7.62 -6.23 0.78
C TYR A 102 -6.24 -6.83 1.07
N GLY A 103 -5.45 -6.11 1.87
CA GLY A 103 -4.10 -6.53 2.27
C GLY A 103 -4.14 -7.32 3.58
N TYR A 104 -3.37 -8.41 3.65
CA TYR A 104 -3.20 -9.21 4.86
C TYR A 104 -1.77 -9.75 4.91
N ALA A 105 -1.08 -9.51 6.03
CA ALA A 105 0.25 -10.02 6.30
C ALA A 105 0.29 -10.62 7.70
N SER A 106 0.86 -11.82 7.84
CA SER A 106 0.98 -12.53 9.12
C SER A 106 2.12 -13.53 9.08
N GLY A 107 2.60 -13.95 10.26
CA GLY A 107 3.63 -14.99 10.40
C GLY A 107 5.07 -14.51 10.19
N GLY A 108 5.28 -13.27 9.72
CA GLY A 108 6.60 -12.64 9.69
C GLY A 108 6.97 -12.01 11.04
N GLY A 109 8.27 -11.71 11.22
CA GLY A 109 8.75 -10.97 12.40
C GLY A 109 8.19 -9.54 12.47
N VAL A 110 8.00 -8.89 11.31
CA VAL A 110 7.27 -7.64 11.14
C VAL A 110 6.29 -7.82 9.97
N ASN A 111 5.06 -7.33 10.11
CA ASN A 111 4.00 -7.56 9.14
C ASN A 111 3.37 -6.23 8.72
N TRP A 112 3.53 -5.87 7.44
CA TRP A 112 2.87 -4.72 6.83
C TRP A 112 1.79 -5.21 5.86
N ALA A 113 0.51 -5.04 6.22
CA ALA A 113 -0.59 -5.36 5.31
C ALA A 113 -0.61 -4.44 4.07
N GLY A 114 0.02 -3.26 4.18
CA GLY A 114 0.40 -2.39 3.08
C GLY A 114 1.58 -1.52 3.50
N TYR A 115 2.57 -1.37 2.62
CA TYR A 115 3.72 -0.49 2.78
C TYR A 115 3.76 0.47 1.59
N PHE A 116 3.95 1.76 1.86
CA PHE A 116 3.93 2.80 0.84
C PHE A 116 5.12 3.73 1.05
N ALA A 117 6.09 3.69 0.14
CA ALA A 117 7.17 4.67 0.06
C ALA A 117 6.67 5.89 -0.71
N GLY A 118 6.41 6.98 0.01
CA GLY A 118 5.94 8.26 -0.52
C GLY A 118 4.61 8.72 0.05
N ASN A 119 4.04 9.77 -0.56
CA ASN A 119 2.81 10.38 -0.06
C ASN A 119 1.58 9.52 -0.38
N VAL A 120 0.76 9.27 0.64
CA VAL A 120 -0.53 8.57 0.49
C VAL A 120 -1.68 9.58 0.59
N TYR A 121 -2.42 9.75 -0.49
CA TYR A 121 -3.66 10.52 -0.48
C TYR A 121 -4.85 9.61 -0.19
N THR A 122 -5.64 9.93 0.83
CA THR A 122 -6.90 9.25 1.15
C THR A 122 -8.01 10.29 1.31
N THR A 123 -9.21 9.99 0.82
CA THR A 123 -10.38 10.85 1.02
C THR A 123 -10.99 10.67 2.40
N GLY A 124 -10.75 9.51 3.03
CA GLY A 124 -11.13 9.19 4.40
C GLY A 124 -10.40 7.94 4.89
N SER A 125 -10.31 7.80 6.21
CA SER A 125 -9.72 6.64 6.88
C SER A 125 -10.45 6.38 8.19
N TYR A 126 -10.66 5.12 8.52
CA TYR A 126 -11.31 4.67 9.75
C TYR A 126 -10.47 3.56 10.39
N GLN A 127 -10.45 3.55 11.72
CA GLN A 127 -9.78 2.52 12.50
C GLN A 127 -10.79 1.80 13.39
N SER A 128 -10.52 0.52 13.64
CA SER A 128 -11.32 -0.27 14.56
C SER A 128 -11.19 0.28 15.99
N SER A 129 -12.32 0.59 16.63
CA SER A 129 -12.33 1.19 17.97
C SER A 129 -13.50 0.71 18.85
N ASP A 130 -14.17 -0.37 18.46
CA ASP A 130 -15.28 -0.97 19.20
C ASP A 130 -14.80 -1.43 20.60
N GLU A 131 -15.64 -1.29 21.63
CA GLU A 131 -15.27 -1.69 23.00
C GLU A 131 -15.01 -3.20 23.10
N ARG A 132 -15.73 -4.02 22.31
CA ARG A 132 -15.64 -5.49 22.36
C ARG A 132 -14.30 -6.05 21.88
N ILE A 133 -13.52 -5.23 21.18
CA ILE A 133 -12.17 -5.58 20.72
C ILE A 133 -11.07 -4.98 21.60
N LYS A 134 -11.43 -4.38 22.75
CA LYS A 134 -10.52 -3.75 23.71
C LYS A 134 -10.57 -4.46 25.06
N LYS A 135 -9.46 -4.42 25.78
CA LYS A 135 -9.32 -4.90 27.16
C LYS A 135 -8.46 -3.93 27.95
N ASP A 136 -8.47 -4.05 29.28
CA ASP A 136 -7.65 -3.23 30.20
C ASP A 136 -7.88 -1.70 30.02
N ILE A 137 -9.14 -1.32 29.80
CA ILE A 137 -9.54 0.06 29.54
C ILE A 137 -9.39 0.89 30.83
N SER A 138 -8.53 1.91 30.78
CA SER A 138 -8.34 2.87 31.87
C SER A 138 -8.31 4.30 31.35
N PRO A 139 -8.78 5.30 32.12
CA PRO A 139 -8.71 6.71 31.72
C PRO A 139 -7.26 7.18 31.49
N LEU A 140 -7.09 8.15 30.60
CA LEU A 140 -5.82 8.87 30.41
C LEU A 140 -5.73 10.15 31.25
N VAL A 141 -6.87 10.76 31.61
CA VAL A 141 -6.92 11.93 32.48
C VAL A 141 -6.41 11.56 33.88
N GLY A 142 -5.52 12.39 34.44
CA GLY A 142 -4.90 12.16 35.74
C GLY A 142 -3.62 11.32 35.66
N LYS A 143 -3.05 11.16 34.46
CA LYS A 143 -1.79 10.43 34.22
C LYS A 143 -0.63 11.35 33.84
N ASP A 144 -0.72 12.62 34.24
CA ASP A 144 0.29 13.65 33.97
C ASP A 144 0.54 13.85 32.46
N MET A 145 -0.54 13.76 31.67
CA MET A 145 -0.47 13.90 30.21
C MET A 145 -0.05 15.31 29.80
N LEU A 146 -0.51 16.34 30.52
CA LEU A 146 -0.14 17.73 30.27
C LEU A 146 1.37 17.95 30.39
N SER A 147 1.97 17.47 31.47
CA SER A 147 3.43 17.52 31.69
C SER A 147 4.19 16.75 30.62
N LYS A 148 3.77 15.52 30.29
CA LYS A 148 4.44 14.71 29.26
C LYS A 148 4.38 15.36 27.88
N ILE A 149 3.21 15.86 27.47
CA ILE A 149 3.06 16.60 26.21
C ILE A 149 3.93 17.87 26.22
N GLY A 150 4.01 18.57 27.35
CA GLY A 150 4.86 19.76 27.52
C GLY A 150 6.37 19.49 27.38
N GLN A 151 6.81 18.23 27.53
CA GLN A 151 8.21 17.83 27.33
C GLN A 151 8.57 17.56 25.86
N LEU A 152 7.56 17.40 24.99
CA LEU A 152 7.78 17.21 23.56
C LEU A 152 8.36 18.47 22.92
N LYS A 153 9.24 18.29 21.95
CA LYS A 153 9.94 19.38 21.25
C LYS A 153 9.55 19.37 19.77
N PRO A 154 8.52 20.13 19.37
CA PRO A 154 8.21 20.33 17.95
C PRO A 154 9.40 20.95 17.22
N VAL A 155 9.76 20.36 16.09
CA VAL A 155 10.86 20.82 15.24
C VAL A 155 10.38 21.09 13.82
N ARG A 156 11.12 21.94 13.13
CA ARG A 156 11.00 22.16 11.69
C ARG A 156 12.21 21.54 11.01
N PHE A 157 11.98 20.71 10.00
CA PHE A 157 13.05 19.95 9.34
C PHE A 157 12.80 19.84 7.83
N LYS A 158 13.81 19.38 7.09
CA LYS A 158 13.66 18.88 5.73
C LYS A 158 14.04 17.42 5.73
N PHE A 159 13.38 16.62 4.90
CA PHE A 159 13.88 15.27 4.62
C PHE A 159 15.18 15.39 3.82
N LEU A 160 16.05 14.42 4.02
CA LEU A 160 17.22 14.23 3.16
C LEU A 160 16.76 13.87 1.75
N SER A 161 17.54 14.29 0.75
CA SER A 161 17.37 13.83 -0.62
C SER A 161 17.64 12.33 -0.74
N GLU A 162 17.17 11.71 -1.83
CA GLU A 162 17.42 10.29 -2.10
C GLU A 162 18.93 9.98 -2.14
N THR A 163 19.74 10.86 -2.73
CA THR A 163 21.21 10.72 -2.75
C THR A 163 21.79 10.74 -1.34
N GLU A 164 21.38 11.68 -0.49
CA GLU A 164 21.86 11.76 0.90
C GLU A 164 21.40 10.56 1.76
N LEU A 165 20.22 10.00 1.49
CA LEU A 165 19.74 8.79 2.16
C LEU A 165 20.58 7.58 1.74
N HIS A 166 20.81 7.41 0.44
CA HIS A 166 21.62 6.32 -0.11
C HIS A 166 23.07 6.38 0.42
N GLU A 167 23.71 7.55 0.44
CA GLU A 167 25.04 7.74 1.03
C GLU A 167 25.11 7.38 2.53
N LYS A 168 23.99 7.47 3.23
CA LYS A 168 23.86 7.12 4.65
C LYS A 168 23.40 5.67 4.89
N GLY A 169 23.16 4.89 3.82
CA GLY A 169 22.61 3.55 3.93
C GLY A 169 21.19 3.56 4.50
N LEU A 170 20.36 4.51 4.08
CA LEU A 170 18.97 4.66 4.52
C LEU A 170 18.01 4.44 3.35
N PRO A 171 16.80 3.89 3.62
CA PRO A 171 15.83 3.60 2.58
C PRO A 171 15.28 4.89 1.94
N ALA A 172 14.93 4.81 0.65
CA ALA A 172 14.26 5.90 -0.04
C ALA A 172 12.90 6.19 0.60
N LEU A 173 12.59 7.48 0.76
CA LEU A 173 11.34 7.93 1.38
C LEU A 173 10.30 8.40 0.35
N ASN A 174 10.72 8.78 -0.87
CA ASN A 174 9.86 9.35 -1.92
C ASN A 174 8.95 10.50 -1.42
N THR A 175 9.48 11.28 -0.46
CA THR A 175 8.74 12.38 0.17
C THR A 175 8.84 13.66 -0.64
N LYS A 176 7.85 14.53 -0.49
CA LYS A 176 7.91 15.86 -1.10
C LYS A 176 9.01 16.71 -0.46
N GLU A 177 9.79 17.38 -1.30
CA GLU A 177 10.76 18.39 -0.85
C GLU A 177 10.09 19.54 -0.08
N GLY A 178 10.86 20.15 0.82
CA GLY A 178 10.45 21.34 1.55
C GLY A 178 10.57 21.20 3.05
N TYR A 179 10.10 22.22 3.75
CA TYR A 179 10.07 22.23 5.20
C TYR A 179 8.82 21.54 5.72
N HIS A 180 9.03 20.62 6.63
CA HIS A 180 8.03 19.89 7.39
C HIS A 180 8.10 20.29 8.85
N MET A 181 7.03 20.04 9.59
CA MET A 181 6.98 20.18 11.04
C MET A 181 6.60 18.83 11.64
N GLY A 182 7.20 18.51 12.78
CA GLY A 182 6.93 17.24 13.45
C GLY A 182 7.79 17.08 14.69
N LEU A 183 8.04 15.83 15.05
CA LEU A 183 8.80 15.43 16.22
C LEU A 183 9.94 14.48 15.82
N ILE A 184 10.98 14.41 16.66
CA ILE A 184 12.07 13.44 16.51
C ILE A 184 11.70 12.17 17.26
N ALA A 185 11.58 11.03 16.57
CA ALA A 185 11.09 9.78 17.14
C ALA A 185 11.87 9.33 18.39
N GLN A 186 13.19 9.48 18.38
CA GLN A 186 14.07 9.13 19.51
C GLN A 186 13.84 10.00 20.75
N GLU A 187 13.35 11.24 20.57
CA GLU A 187 12.98 12.11 21.69
C GLU A 187 11.59 11.76 22.22
N VAL A 188 10.65 11.45 21.32
CA VAL A 188 9.31 11.00 21.68
C VAL A 188 9.36 9.68 22.44
N GLU A 189 10.18 8.72 22.01
CA GLU A 189 10.31 7.39 22.62
C GLU A 189 10.70 7.45 24.11
N LYS A 190 11.44 8.48 24.54
CA LYS A 190 11.81 8.68 25.95
C LYS A 190 10.62 9.06 26.83
N ILE A 191 9.54 9.58 26.25
CA ILE A 191 8.37 10.11 26.96
C ILE A 191 7.15 9.20 26.73
N PHE A 192 6.95 8.77 25.48
CA PHE A 192 5.89 7.90 25.01
C PHE A 192 6.50 6.74 24.18
N PRO A 193 7.17 5.77 24.82
CA PRO A 193 7.72 4.62 24.10
C PRO A 193 6.65 3.83 23.34
N GLU A 194 5.41 3.82 23.83
CA GLU A 194 4.30 3.09 23.24
C GLU A 194 3.84 3.62 21.87
N VAL A 195 4.11 4.89 21.55
CA VAL A 195 3.72 5.48 20.25
C VAL A 195 4.85 5.44 19.22
N VAL A 196 6.03 4.90 19.58
CA VAL A 196 7.18 4.79 18.69
C VAL A 196 7.45 3.32 18.41
N ILE A 197 7.67 3.01 17.13
CA ILE A 197 8.00 1.66 16.69
C ILE A 197 9.26 1.66 15.85
N ASP A 198 9.95 0.53 15.89
CA ASP A 198 11.04 0.21 14.98
C ASP A 198 10.48 -0.37 13.67
N VAL A 199 10.99 0.13 12.55
CA VAL A 199 10.57 -0.22 11.20
C VAL A 199 11.79 -0.75 10.44
N PRO A 200 11.96 -2.08 10.34
CA PRO A 200 12.98 -2.66 9.48
C PRO A 200 12.59 -2.49 8.01
N GLN A 201 13.50 -1.93 7.22
CA GLN A 201 13.31 -1.64 5.80
C GLN A 201 14.55 -2.12 5.02
N PRO A 202 14.35 -2.78 3.88
CA PRO A 202 15.46 -3.08 2.97
C PRO A 202 15.97 -1.78 2.33
N ILE A 203 17.28 -1.70 2.12
CA ILE A 203 17.90 -0.65 1.33
C ILE A 203 17.74 -1.02 -0.15
N GLU A 204 17.24 -0.05 -0.92
CA GLU A 204 17.14 -0.13 -2.38
C GLU A 204 18.54 0.04 -3.00
N ASP A 205 18.82 -0.68 -4.09
CA ASP A 205 20.04 -0.48 -4.86
C ASP A 205 20.00 0.81 -5.71
N GLU A 206 21.06 1.06 -6.48
CA GLU A 206 21.18 2.26 -7.33
C GLU A 206 20.05 2.40 -8.37
N ASN A 207 19.31 1.33 -8.66
CA ASN A 207 18.18 1.35 -9.58
C ASN A 207 16.82 1.46 -8.86
N GLY A 208 16.81 1.59 -7.53
CA GLY A 208 15.59 1.61 -6.73
C GLY A 208 14.99 0.21 -6.51
N GLU A 209 15.77 -0.85 -6.69
CA GLU A 209 15.28 -2.23 -6.56
C GLU A 209 15.71 -2.87 -5.23
N VAL A 210 14.81 -3.69 -4.67
CA VAL A 210 15.11 -4.54 -3.51
C VAL A 210 15.41 -5.95 -4.01
N ASN A 211 16.54 -6.51 -3.59
CA ASN A 211 16.98 -7.84 -3.99
C ASN A 211 17.41 -8.69 -2.77
N GLU A 212 17.77 -9.95 -3.00
CA GLU A 212 18.14 -10.90 -1.93
C GLU A 212 19.36 -10.47 -1.10
N LYS A 213 20.17 -9.53 -1.61
CA LYS A 213 21.36 -9.00 -0.93
C LYS A 213 21.11 -7.65 -0.27
N SER A 214 19.92 -7.08 -0.41
CA SER A 214 19.56 -5.81 0.23
C SER A 214 19.74 -5.91 1.74
N GLU A 215 20.54 -5.00 2.28
CA GLU A 215 20.70 -4.87 3.73
C GLU A 215 19.40 -4.34 4.34
N ILE A 216 19.03 -4.86 5.51
CA ILE A 216 17.88 -4.39 6.27
C ILE A 216 18.37 -3.43 7.34
N VAL A 217 17.95 -2.18 7.23
CA VAL A 217 18.19 -1.14 8.25
C VAL A 217 16.91 -0.87 9.03
N THR A 218 17.04 -0.52 10.30
CA THR A 218 15.89 -0.20 11.16
C THR A 218 15.78 1.31 11.34
N THR A 219 14.63 1.87 10.99
CA THR A 219 14.27 3.27 11.24
C THR A 219 13.19 3.35 12.33
N LYS A 220 12.88 4.55 12.83
CA LYS A 220 11.82 4.75 13.83
C LYS A 220 10.67 5.55 13.25
N ALA A 221 9.44 5.13 13.57
CA ALA A 221 8.21 5.82 13.17
C ALA A 221 7.35 6.17 14.38
N ILE A 222 6.57 7.26 14.27
CA ILE A 222 5.68 7.76 15.32
C ILE A 222 4.22 7.52 14.92
N ASN A 223 3.42 6.96 15.82
CA ASN A 223 1.97 6.92 15.73
C ASN A 223 1.36 8.26 16.19
N TYR A 224 1.29 9.23 15.28
CA TYR A 224 0.73 10.56 15.57
C TYR A 224 -0.76 10.53 15.95
N GLN A 225 -1.50 9.45 15.65
CA GLN A 225 -2.92 9.34 16.00
C GLN A 225 -3.10 9.09 17.50
N GLU A 226 -2.30 8.19 18.07
CA GLU A 226 -2.29 8.00 19.53
C GLU A 226 -1.77 9.23 20.26
N LEU A 227 -0.78 9.92 19.70
CA LEU A 227 -0.28 11.17 20.26
C LEU A 227 -1.37 12.27 20.28
N THR A 228 -2.26 12.29 19.29
CA THR A 228 -3.41 13.20 19.26
C THR A 228 -4.38 12.91 20.42
N ILE A 229 -4.56 11.65 20.80
CA ILE A 229 -5.37 11.26 21.96
C ILE A 229 -4.68 11.66 23.29
N ALA A 230 -3.36 11.53 23.38
CA ALA A 230 -2.60 12.06 24.52
C ALA A 230 -2.74 13.58 24.66
N LEU A 231 -2.70 14.33 23.55
CA LEU A 231 -2.97 15.77 23.54
C LEU A 231 -4.38 16.10 24.01
N LEU A 232 -5.39 15.33 23.60
CA LEU A 232 -6.77 15.50 24.09
C LEU A 232 -6.85 15.34 25.61
N ALA A 233 -6.19 14.32 26.17
CA ALA A 233 -6.15 14.11 27.61
C ALA A 233 -5.44 15.26 28.33
N ALA A 234 -4.30 15.74 27.79
CA ALA A 234 -3.59 16.91 28.31
C ALA A 234 -4.46 18.18 28.34
N VAL A 235 -5.27 18.41 27.30
CA VAL A 235 -6.21 19.55 27.25
C VAL A 235 -7.31 19.43 28.31
N GLN A 236 -7.80 18.22 28.57
CA GLN A 236 -8.78 17.96 29.64
C GLN A 236 -8.19 18.21 31.03
N GLU A 237 -6.94 17.81 31.26
CA GLU A 237 -6.20 18.12 32.50
C GLU A 237 -6.03 19.63 32.67
N LEU A 238 -5.57 20.33 31.62
CA LEU A 238 -5.43 21.79 31.62
C LEU A 238 -6.77 22.49 31.92
N GLN A 239 -7.88 22.00 31.36
CA GLN A 239 -9.21 22.56 31.63
C GLN A 239 -9.60 22.40 33.11
N ALA A 240 -9.27 21.27 33.74
CA ALA A 240 -9.54 21.03 35.15
C ALA A 240 -8.74 21.98 36.05
N GLU A 241 -7.43 22.14 35.79
CA GLU A 241 -6.58 23.08 36.53
C GLU A 241 -7.07 24.53 36.41
N VAL A 242 -7.48 24.95 35.21
CA VAL A 242 -8.03 26.28 34.99
C VAL A 242 -9.36 26.48 35.75
N ALA A 243 -10.21 25.46 35.83
CA ALA A 243 -11.45 25.53 36.58
C ALA A 243 -11.20 25.69 38.09
N GLU A 244 -10.23 24.95 38.62
CA GLU A 244 -9.80 25.05 40.02
C GLU A 244 -9.23 26.44 40.34
N LEU A 245 -8.32 26.95 39.51
CA LEU A 245 -7.75 28.29 39.66
C LEU A 245 -8.82 29.39 39.64
N LYS A 246 -9.81 29.28 38.74
CA LYS A 246 -10.93 30.23 38.68
C LYS A 246 -11.77 30.19 39.96
N ALA A 247 -12.09 29.01 40.46
CA ALA A 247 -12.85 28.86 41.71
C ALA A 247 -12.11 29.48 42.91
N LEU A 248 -10.78 29.33 42.97
CA LEU A 248 -9.94 29.97 43.99
C LEU A 248 -9.91 31.50 43.85
N SER A 249 -9.86 32.02 42.63
CA SER A 249 -9.83 33.47 42.37
C SER A 249 -11.17 34.19 42.55
N GLY A 250 -12.30 33.50 42.31
CA GLY A 250 -13.66 34.05 42.43
C GLY A 250 -14.24 34.07 43.84
N ASN A 251 -13.51 33.50 44.81
CA ASN A 251 -13.82 33.55 46.24
C ASN A 251 -13.08 34.70 46.96
N LYS A 252 -12.55 35.68 46.23
CA LYS A 252 -12.05 36.97 46.73
C LYS A 252 -12.93 38.11 46.23
#